data_AF-A0A1Q6LV63-F1
#
_entry.id   AF-A0A1Q6LV63-F1
#
_cell.length_a   1.000
_cell.length_b   1.000
_cell.length_c   1.000
_cell.angle_alpha   90.00
_cell.angle_beta   90.00
_cell.angle_gamma   90.00
#
_symmetry.space_group_name_H-M   'P 1'
#
loop_
_entity.id
_entity.type
_entity.pdbx_description
1 polymer ?
#
loop_
_entity_poly.entity_id
_entity_poly.type
_entity_poly.pdbx_seq_one_letter_code
_entity_poly.pdbx_strand_id
1 'polypeptide(L)'
;MIVERALNNYFESSKASSGGLIVADAKTGKILASASRPSFDPNIKDIQNYMDPLVSTAFEPGSTMKTYTYMCALEKGTYKGDDTYMSGTMKIGEYTIKDWNNYGWGEITYDYGYLQSSNIGIANLVQKYITRDDLLAYFKKLLNFLMKLQVKYHLNTI
;
A
#
# COMPACT_ATOMS: atom_id res chain seq x y z
N MET A 1 -1.24 23.48 -9.35
CA MET A 1 -2.60 22.97 -9.04
C MET A 1 -2.97 21.68 -9.81
N ILE A 2 -2.04 20.85 -10.30
CA ILE A 2 -2.41 19.61 -11.02
C ILE A 2 -2.95 18.55 -10.05
N VAL A 3 -2.23 18.29 -8.96
CA VAL A 3 -2.57 17.28 -7.94
C VAL A 3 -3.92 17.58 -7.27
N GLU A 4 -4.11 18.82 -6.81
CA GLU A 4 -5.38 19.28 -6.22
C GLU A 4 -6.58 19.10 -7.18
N ARG A 5 -6.46 19.54 -8.44
CA ARG A 5 -7.55 19.41 -9.42
C ARG A 5 -7.86 17.96 -9.75
N ALA A 6 -6.83 17.13 -9.92
CA ALA A 6 -7.01 15.71 -10.20
C ALA A 6 -7.74 14.99 -9.06
N LEU A 7 -7.32 15.23 -7.81
CA LEU A 7 -7.97 14.67 -6.64
C LEU A 7 -9.41 15.20 -6.49
N ASN A 8 -9.64 16.49 -6.71
CA ASN A 8 -10.97 17.09 -6.61
C ASN A 8 -11.95 16.49 -7.62
N ASN A 9 -11.54 16.42 -8.90
CA ASN A 9 -12.35 15.86 -9.96
C ASN A 9 -12.73 14.39 -9.66
N TYR A 10 -11.77 13.59 -9.20
CA TYR A 10 -12.04 12.22 -8.80
C TYR A 10 -13.01 12.19 -7.62
N PHE A 11 -12.74 12.95 -6.56
CA PHE A 11 -13.54 12.96 -5.35
C PHE A 11 -15.00 13.33 -5.61
N GLU A 12 -15.26 14.40 -6.38
CA GLU A 12 -16.61 14.86 -6.75
C GLU A 12 -17.37 13.85 -7.62
N SER A 13 -16.67 13.13 -8.50
CA SER A 13 -17.27 12.09 -9.35
C SER A 13 -17.44 10.74 -8.63
N SER A 14 -16.83 10.58 -7.46
CA SER A 14 -16.82 9.34 -6.69
C SER A 14 -17.83 9.38 -5.54
N LYS A 15 -17.99 8.23 -4.86
CA LYS A 15 -18.68 8.14 -3.56
C LYS A 15 -17.69 8.00 -2.39
N ALA A 16 -16.44 8.42 -2.58
CA ALA A 16 -15.40 8.26 -1.58
C ALA A 16 -15.68 9.17 -0.36
N SER A 17 -15.46 8.64 0.84
CA SER A 17 -15.58 9.41 2.09
C SER A 17 -14.33 10.26 2.39
N SER A 18 -13.18 9.87 1.84
CA SER A 18 -11.92 10.59 1.91
C SER A 18 -11.03 10.21 0.74
N GLY A 19 -9.99 11.01 0.47
CA GLY A 19 -9.02 10.76 -0.58
C GLY A 19 -7.73 11.50 -0.33
N GLY A 20 -6.65 10.99 -0.90
CA GLY A 20 -5.32 11.56 -0.74
C GLY A 20 -4.46 11.28 -1.96
N LEU A 21 -3.64 12.26 -2.35
CA LEU A 21 -2.68 12.10 -3.44
C LEU A 21 -1.37 12.76 -3.06
N ILE A 22 -0.28 12.01 -3.18
CA ILE A 22 1.08 12.47 -2.90
C ILE A 22 1.95 12.22 -4.14
N VAL A 23 2.71 13.22 -4.54
CA VAL A 23 3.76 13.11 -5.56
C VAL A 23 5.09 13.37 -4.89
N ALA A 24 6.01 12.41 -5.00
CA ALA A 24 7.33 12.49 -4.42
C ALA A 24 8.42 12.30 -5.47
N ASP A 25 9.57 12.93 -5.26
CA ASP A 25 10.80 12.62 -6.00
C ASP A 25 11.26 11.20 -5.64
N ALA A 26 11.39 10.33 -6.65
CA ALA A 26 11.69 8.92 -6.44
C ALA A 26 13.07 8.66 -5.84
N LYS A 27 14.05 9.56 -6.05
CA LYS A 27 15.42 9.38 -5.55
C LYS A 27 15.58 9.94 -4.14
N THR A 28 14.97 11.09 -3.88
CA THR A 28 15.20 11.83 -2.63
C THR A 28 14.05 11.70 -1.63
N GLY A 29 12.89 11.17 -2.04
CA GLY A 29 11.68 11.12 -1.23
C GLY A 29 11.07 12.49 -0.92
N LYS A 30 11.51 13.55 -1.60
CA LYS A 30 10.98 14.91 -1.37
C LYS A 30 9.55 14.97 -1.87
N ILE A 31 8.63 15.44 -1.04
CA ILE A 31 7.23 15.66 -1.46
C ILE A 31 7.20 16.89 -2.36
N LEU A 32 6.83 16.68 -3.62
CA LEU A 32 6.72 17.73 -4.64
C LEU A 32 5.33 18.36 -4.63
N ALA A 33 4.32 17.57 -4.29
CA ALA A 33 2.95 18.02 -4.11
C ALA A 33 2.15 17.00 -3.28
N SER A 34 1.17 17.49 -2.52
CA SER A 34 0.19 16.67 -1.81
C SER A 34 -1.17 17.35 -1.84
N ALA A 35 -2.23 16.55 -1.85
CA ALA A 35 -3.60 17.01 -1.70
C ALA A 35 -4.41 15.97 -0.94
N SER A 36 -5.44 16.42 -0.22
CA SER A 36 -6.35 15.57 0.53
C SER A 36 -7.80 16.02 0.40
N ARG A 37 -8.73 15.08 0.57
CA ARG A 37 -10.17 15.33 0.67
C ARG A 37 -10.75 14.54 1.85
N PRO A 38 -11.65 15.11 2.66
CA PRO A 38 -12.01 16.54 2.66
C PRO A 38 -10.81 17.43 3.03
N SER A 39 -10.87 18.69 2.63
CA SER A 39 -9.90 19.74 2.98
C SER A 39 -10.67 21.00 3.41
N PHE A 40 -9.97 22.02 3.90
CA PHE A 40 -10.56 23.28 4.37
C PHE A 40 -9.93 24.49 3.67
N ASP A 41 -10.66 25.60 3.65
CA ASP A 41 -10.10 26.90 3.23
C ASP A 41 -9.51 27.60 4.46
N PRO A 42 -8.18 27.83 4.52
CA PRO A 42 -7.54 28.48 5.65
C PRO A 42 -7.94 29.96 5.82
N ASN A 43 -8.58 30.58 4.83
CA ASN A 43 -9.04 31.96 4.92
C ASN A 43 -10.38 32.10 5.68
N ILE A 44 -11.07 30.98 5.95
CA ILE A 44 -12.32 30.96 6.71
C ILE A 44 -11.97 30.78 8.19
N LYS A 45 -12.53 31.63 9.07
CA LYS A 45 -12.17 31.64 10.50
C LYS A 45 -12.74 30.47 11.32
N ASP A 46 -13.82 29.86 10.88
CA ASP A 46 -14.54 28.81 11.62
C ASP A 46 -14.21 27.40 11.07
N ILE A 47 -12.94 27.02 11.16
CA ILE A 47 -12.44 25.72 10.68
C ILE A 47 -12.82 24.64 11.69
N GLN A 48 -13.68 23.70 11.27
CA GLN A 48 -14.12 22.58 12.11
C GLN A 48 -13.11 21.43 12.17
N ASN A 49 -12.29 21.26 11.13
CA ASN A 49 -11.26 20.22 11.07
C ASN A 49 -10.06 20.70 10.25
N TYR A 50 -8.89 20.74 10.89
CA TYR A 50 -7.62 21.17 10.30
C TYR A 50 -6.62 20.02 10.13
N MET A 51 -7.03 18.78 10.40
CA MET A 51 -6.17 17.61 10.33
C MET A 51 -5.88 17.26 8.86
N ASP A 52 -4.61 17.01 8.55
CA ASP A 52 -4.20 16.45 7.26
C ASP A 52 -4.34 14.91 7.31
N PRO A 53 -5.36 14.33 6.64
CA PRO A 53 -5.62 12.90 6.70
C PRO A 53 -4.49 12.07 6.11
N LEU A 54 -3.60 12.65 5.30
CA LEU A 54 -2.42 11.95 4.75
C LEU A 54 -1.44 11.49 5.82
N VAL A 55 -1.41 12.18 6.96
CA VAL A 55 -0.48 11.88 8.06
C VAL A 55 -1.17 11.56 9.37
N SER A 56 -2.46 11.91 9.51
CA SER A 56 -3.21 11.67 10.74
C SER A 56 -4.04 10.39 10.75
N THR A 57 -4.25 9.76 9.59
CA THR A 57 -5.17 8.63 9.46
C THR A 57 -4.43 7.36 9.06
N ALA A 58 -4.56 6.31 9.88
CA ALA A 58 -4.11 4.98 9.53
C ALA A 58 -5.23 4.22 8.79
N PHE A 59 -4.87 3.47 7.75
CA PHE A 59 -5.79 2.59 7.01
C PHE A 59 -5.07 1.30 6.63
N GLU A 60 -5.85 0.26 6.33
CA GLU A 60 -5.30 -1.01 5.85
C GLU A 60 -4.85 -0.86 4.39
N PRO A 61 -3.54 -1.04 4.08
CA PRO A 61 -2.99 -0.77 2.74
C PRO A 61 -3.43 -1.79 1.67
N GLY A 62 -4.00 -2.93 2.08
CA GLY A 62 -4.45 -3.99 1.18
C GLY A 62 -3.32 -4.54 0.30
N SER A 63 -3.66 -4.85 -0.96
CA SER A 63 -2.71 -5.45 -1.93
C SER A 63 -1.46 -4.61 -2.21
N THR A 64 -1.45 -3.31 -1.92
CA THR A 64 -0.23 -2.49 -2.07
C THR A 64 0.90 -2.97 -1.14
N MET A 65 0.58 -3.63 -0.03
CA MET A 65 1.56 -4.22 0.88
C MET A 65 2.28 -5.44 0.29
N LYS A 66 1.69 -6.11 -0.72
CA LYS A 66 2.24 -7.34 -1.30
C LYS A 66 3.62 -7.15 -1.90
N THR A 67 3.88 -5.99 -2.49
CA THR A 67 5.20 -5.64 -3.06
C THR A 67 6.30 -5.84 -2.00
N TYR A 68 6.07 -5.45 -0.75
CA TYR A 68 7.06 -5.60 0.32
C TYR A 68 7.28 -7.06 0.74
N THR A 69 6.25 -7.91 0.63
CA THR A 69 6.40 -9.36 0.85
C THR A 69 7.28 -10.00 -0.23
N TYR A 70 7.07 -9.65 -1.51
CA TYR A 70 7.93 -10.11 -2.59
C TYR A 70 9.36 -9.59 -2.44
N MET A 71 9.54 -8.31 -2.08
CA MET A 71 10.85 -7.73 -1.78
C MET A 71 11.57 -8.46 -0.65
N CYS A 72 10.86 -8.87 0.41
CA CYS A 72 11.45 -9.66 1.50
C CYS A 72 12.03 -10.99 1.00
N ALA A 73 11.29 -11.73 0.16
CA ALA A 73 11.77 -12.98 -0.42
C ALA A 73 12.93 -12.76 -1.41
N LEU A 74 12.89 -11.67 -2.18
CA LEU A 74 13.97 -11.28 -3.09
C LEU A 74 15.25 -10.94 -2.31
N GLU A 75 15.18 -10.12 -1.26
CA GLU A 75 16.35 -9.76 -0.43
C GLU A 75 16.94 -10.96 0.31
N LYS A 76 16.11 -11.94 0.69
CA LYS A 76 16.60 -13.21 1.26
C LYS A 76 17.25 -14.13 0.23
N GLY A 77 17.14 -13.82 -1.06
CA GLY A 77 17.63 -14.68 -2.14
C GLY A 77 16.88 -15.99 -2.27
N THR A 78 15.69 -16.10 -1.68
CA THR A 78 14.85 -17.31 -1.71
C THR A 78 13.77 -17.26 -2.78
N TYR A 79 13.52 -16.08 -3.36
CA TYR A 79 12.53 -15.92 -4.42
C TYR A 79 12.91 -16.63 -5.71
N LYS A 80 11.98 -17.43 -6.23
CA LYS A 80 12.05 -18.07 -7.54
C LYS A 80 10.77 -17.71 -8.30
N GLY A 81 10.88 -16.77 -9.24
CA GLY A 81 9.71 -16.18 -9.93
C GLY A 81 9.02 -17.14 -10.90
N ASP A 82 9.78 -18.09 -11.45
CA ASP A 82 9.38 -19.13 -12.38
C ASP A 82 8.79 -20.39 -11.72
N ASP A 83 9.07 -20.62 -10.43
CA ASP A 83 8.40 -21.66 -9.65
C ASP A 83 6.88 -21.45 -9.69
N THR A 84 6.15 -22.56 -9.71
CA THR A 84 4.69 -22.55 -9.77
C THR A 84 4.03 -22.75 -8.41
N TYR A 85 2.79 -22.29 -8.31
CA TYR A 85 1.87 -22.59 -7.22
C TYR A 85 0.44 -22.74 -7.75
N MET A 86 -0.41 -23.46 -7.00
CA MET A 86 -1.82 -23.59 -7.32
C MET A 86 -2.60 -22.37 -6.78
N SER A 87 -3.16 -21.56 -7.68
CA SER A 87 -4.01 -20.41 -7.38
C SER A 87 -5.46 -20.84 -7.06
N GLY A 88 -6.26 -19.90 -6.54
CA GLY A 88 -7.69 -20.07 -6.31
C GLY A 88 -8.01 -19.92 -4.83
N THR A 89 -8.01 -21.04 -4.11
CA THR A 89 -8.35 -21.09 -2.69
C THR A 89 -7.34 -21.92 -1.92
N MET A 90 -6.92 -21.42 -0.76
CA MET A 90 -6.03 -22.13 0.16
C MET A 90 -6.58 -22.06 1.57
N LYS A 91 -6.57 -23.18 2.28
CA LYS A 91 -6.91 -23.24 3.71
C LYS A 91 -5.63 -23.16 4.54
N ILE A 92 -5.59 -22.25 5.51
CA ILE A 92 -4.49 -22.07 6.45
C ILE A 92 -5.06 -22.08 7.86
N GLY A 93 -4.85 -23.18 8.57
CA GLY A 93 -5.53 -23.43 9.84
C GLY A 93 -7.05 -23.42 9.64
N GLU A 94 -7.75 -22.55 10.34
CA GLU A 94 -9.20 -22.38 10.23
C GLU A 94 -9.62 -21.37 9.15
N TYR A 95 -8.68 -20.59 8.61
CA TYR A 95 -8.95 -19.54 7.65
C TYR A 95 -8.91 -20.07 6.21
N THR A 96 -9.84 -19.59 5.38
CA THR A 96 -9.84 -19.84 3.94
C THR A 96 -9.46 -18.54 3.22
N ILE A 97 -8.29 -18.54 2.59
CA ILE A 97 -7.82 -17.44 1.75
C ILE A 97 -8.24 -17.74 0.31
N LYS A 98 -8.67 -16.70 -0.42
CA LYS A 98 -9.07 -16.80 -1.82
C LYS A 98 -8.43 -15.69 -2.64
N ASP A 99 -8.16 -15.97 -3.91
CA ASP A 99 -7.89 -14.93 -4.90
C ASP A 99 -9.14 -14.07 -5.14
N TRP A 100 -8.93 -12.82 -5.56
CA TRP A 100 -10.01 -11.83 -5.69
C TRP A 100 -11.09 -12.24 -6.69
N ASN A 101 -10.76 -13.10 -7.65
CA ASN A 101 -11.68 -13.62 -8.66
C ASN A 101 -12.45 -14.87 -8.18
N ASN A 102 -12.21 -15.37 -6.96
CA ASN A 102 -12.80 -16.57 -6.34
C ASN A 102 -12.45 -17.94 -6.93
N TYR A 103 -12.04 -18.03 -8.20
CA TYR A 103 -11.70 -19.30 -8.87
C TYR A 103 -10.19 -19.48 -9.11
N GLY A 104 -9.41 -18.40 -9.15
CA GLY A 104 -7.96 -18.44 -9.42
C GLY A 104 -7.62 -18.59 -10.89
N TRP A 105 -6.41 -19.08 -11.16
CA TRP A 105 -5.87 -19.28 -12.51
C TRP A 105 -5.29 -20.69 -12.74
N GLY A 106 -5.55 -21.63 -11.83
CA GLY A 106 -4.91 -22.96 -11.84
C GLY A 106 -3.46 -22.87 -11.39
N GLU A 107 -2.59 -23.70 -11.98
CA GLU A 107 -1.16 -23.65 -11.71
C GLU A 107 -0.51 -22.51 -12.50
N ILE A 108 0.10 -21.55 -11.79
CA ILE A 108 0.74 -20.37 -12.36
C ILE A 108 2.06 -20.07 -11.67
N THR A 109 2.92 -19.29 -12.32
CA THR A 109 4.20 -18.84 -11.75
C THR A 109 3.98 -17.72 -10.71
N TYR A 110 4.94 -17.52 -9.81
CA TYR A 110 4.89 -16.39 -8.86
C TYR A 110 4.91 -15.03 -9.56
N ASP A 111 5.66 -14.87 -10.66
CA ASP A 111 5.67 -13.62 -11.42
C ASP A 111 4.28 -13.29 -12.00
N TYR A 112 3.58 -14.28 -12.55
CA TYR A 112 2.20 -14.10 -12.99
C TYR A 112 1.25 -13.87 -11.81
N GLY A 113 1.48 -14.55 -10.69
CA GLY A 113 0.74 -14.34 -9.44
C GLY A 113 0.86 -12.92 -8.90
N TYR A 114 2.04 -12.31 -8.96
CA TYR A 114 2.27 -10.91 -8.59
C TYR A 114 1.48 -9.97 -9.50
N LEU A 115 1.54 -10.18 -10.82
CA LEU A 115 0.80 -9.41 -11.81
C LEU A 115 -0.72 -9.45 -11.55
N GLN A 116 -1.26 -10.62 -11.19
CA GLN A 116 -2.67 -10.81 -10.89
C GLN A 116 -3.07 -10.40 -9.47
N SER A 117 -2.12 -9.89 -8.68
CA SER A 117 -2.30 -9.57 -7.26
C SER A 117 -2.87 -10.75 -6.47
N SER A 118 -2.38 -11.97 -6.73
CA SER A 118 -2.88 -13.19 -6.10
C SER A 118 -2.66 -13.19 -4.58
N ASN A 119 -3.73 -13.40 -3.82
CA ASN A 119 -3.66 -13.60 -2.37
C ASN A 119 -3.03 -14.95 -2.05
N ILE A 120 -3.34 -15.97 -2.86
CA ILE A 120 -2.77 -17.30 -2.73
C ILE A 120 -1.27 -17.30 -3.02
N GLY A 121 -0.84 -16.54 -4.03
CA GLY A 121 0.59 -16.39 -4.35
C GLY A 121 1.38 -15.85 -3.16
N ILE A 122 0.84 -14.85 -2.46
CA ILE A 122 1.45 -14.32 -1.23
C ILE A 122 1.47 -15.33 -0.10
N ALA A 123 0.33 -15.97 0.17
CA ALA A 123 0.23 -16.94 1.25
C ALA A 123 1.19 -18.13 1.03
N ASN A 124 1.27 -18.61 -0.21
CA ASN A 124 2.17 -19.68 -0.60
C ASN A 124 3.64 -19.25 -0.54
N LEU A 125 3.98 -18.06 -1.06
CA LEU A 125 5.33 -17.49 -0.99
C LEU A 125 5.82 -17.36 0.45
N VAL A 126 4.96 -16.93 1.37
CA VAL A 126 5.27 -16.85 2.80
C VAL A 126 5.45 -18.23 3.43
N GLN A 127 4.71 -19.26 3.02
CA GLN A 127 4.93 -20.61 3.56
C GLN A 127 6.20 -21.29 3.00
N LYS A 128 6.55 -20.99 1.74
CA LYS A 128 7.61 -21.69 1.01
C LYS A 128 8.98 -21.03 1.12
N TYR A 129 9.06 -19.70 1.12
CA TYR A 129 10.33 -18.98 0.93
C TYR A 129 10.76 -18.06 2.06
N ILE A 130 9.84 -17.62 2.91
CA ILE A 130 10.12 -16.73 4.03
C ILE A 130 9.35 -17.19 5.28
N THR A 131 9.39 -16.42 6.36
CA THR A 131 8.62 -16.69 7.57
C THR A 131 7.87 -15.43 8.01
N ARG A 132 6.92 -15.59 8.95
CA ARG A 132 6.25 -14.44 9.59
C ARG A 132 7.25 -13.48 10.22
N ASP A 133 8.28 -14.03 10.87
CA ASP A 133 9.25 -13.22 11.60
C ASP A 133 10.20 -12.49 10.64
N ASP A 134 10.56 -13.10 9.50
CA ASP A 134 11.24 -12.41 8.41
C ASP A 134 10.44 -11.20 7.93
N LEU A 135 9.15 -11.40 7.68
CA LEU A 135 8.27 -10.36 7.14
C LEU A 135 8.09 -9.21 8.15
N LEU A 136 7.88 -9.55 9.44
CA LEU A 136 7.76 -8.56 10.50
C LEU A 136 9.05 -7.76 10.69
N ALA A 137 10.20 -8.42 10.66
CA ALA A 137 11.50 -7.75 10.71
C ALA A 137 11.70 -6.83 9.49
N TYR A 138 11.31 -7.30 8.31
CA TYR A 138 11.41 -6.55 7.06
C TYR A 138 10.54 -5.28 7.06
N PHE A 139 9.28 -5.39 7.46
CA PHE A 139 8.38 -4.23 7.57
C PHE A 139 8.87 -3.20 8.59
N LYS A 140 9.40 -3.65 9.73
CA LYS A 140 10.01 -2.73 10.71
C LYS A 140 11.23 -2.02 10.14
N LYS A 141 12.12 -2.75 9.45
CA LYS A 141 13.35 -2.20 8.86
C LYS A 141 13.07 -1.20 7.75
N LEU A 142 12.20 -1.56 6.80
CA LEU A 142 12.03 -0.80 5.56
C LEU A 142 11.03 0.34 5.69
N LEU A 143 9.92 0.09 6.38
CA LEU A 143 8.79 1.02 6.41
C LEU A 143 8.74 1.86 7.66
N ASN A 144 9.59 1.58 8.66
CA ASN A 144 9.33 2.00 10.04
C ASN A 144 7.86 1.73 10.40
N PHE A 145 7.33 0.57 9.95
CA PHE A 145 5.90 0.29 10.02
C PHE A 145 5.40 0.40 11.47
N LEU A 146 4.31 1.13 11.70
CA LEU A 146 3.76 1.50 13.01
C LEU A 146 4.60 2.50 13.84
N MET A 147 5.66 3.07 13.28
CA MET A 147 6.41 4.18 13.88
C MET A 147 6.08 5.51 13.19
N LYS A 148 6.14 6.60 13.94
CA LYS A 148 5.86 7.94 13.41
C LYS A 148 6.98 8.40 12.49
N LEU A 149 6.66 8.69 11.23
CA LEU A 149 7.57 9.37 10.31
C LEU A 149 7.72 10.84 10.71
N GLN A 150 8.95 11.36 10.73
CA GLN A 150 9.19 12.78 10.96
C GLN A 150 9.14 13.55 9.63
N VAL A 151 7.93 13.88 9.18
CA VAL A 151 7.74 14.80 8.06
C VAL A 151 7.79 16.24 8.60
N LYS A 152 8.81 17.01 8.20
CA LYS A 152 8.92 18.44 8.53
C LYS A 152 8.27 19.27 7.43
N TYR A 153 7.12 19.86 7.70
CA TYR A 153 6.53 20.87 6.82
C TYR A 153 7.39 22.15 6.88
N HIS A 154 7.96 22.56 5.74
CA HIS A 154 8.52 23.91 5.60
C HIS A 154 7.41 24.80 5.06
N LEU A 155 6.80 25.58 5.94
CA LEU A 155 5.93 26.67 5.52
C LEU A 155 6.84 27.78 4.99
N ASN A 156 6.96 27.89 3.67
CA ASN A 156 7.47 29.10 3.06
C ASN A 156 6.38 30.16 3.24
N THR A 157 6.50 30.97 4.29
CA THR A 157 5.79 32.26 4.36
C THR A 157 6.25 33.12 3.19
N ILE A 158 5.29 33.50 2.36
CA ILE A 158 5.44 34.52 1.31
C ILE A 158 5.36 35.89 1.98
#